data_AF-A0A9E5RAD9-F1
#
_entry.id   AF-A0A9E5RAD9-F1
#
_cell.length_a   1.000
_cell.length_b   1.000
_cell.length_c   1.000
_cell.angle_alpha   90.00
_cell.angle_beta   90.00
_cell.angle_gamma   90.00
#
_symmetry.space_group_name_H-M   'P 1'
#
loop_
_entity.id
_entity.type
_entity.pdbx_description
1 polymer ?
#
loop_
_entity_poly.entity_id
_entity_poly.type
_entity_poly.pdbx_seq_one_letter_code
_entity_poly.pdbx_strand_id
1 'polypeptide(L)'
;CDRVVSELVQYLESQGQSDCIDYLTLKLQDLSAPEIDSILGLSARQRDYLQQRFKYHVEKFARSHRWQLVHQWLGADLDQNLGMPQKEWRAFVDRLSPEQRQLLQLKGMQVGEQRPANPTLAPRSDEEIAKTLKCTPKQVHKRWVQILELAWQTRNHSNVD
;
A
#
# COMPACT_ATOMS: atom_id res chain seq x y z
N CYS A 1 8.48 -15.90 -4.07
CA CYS A 1 9.36 -14.73 -4.20
C CYS A 1 8.58 -13.48 -3.85
N ASP A 2 9.20 -12.60 -3.09
CA ASP A 2 8.55 -11.52 -2.37
C ASP A 2 7.90 -10.50 -3.33
N ARG A 3 6.57 -10.40 -3.28
CA ARG A 3 5.78 -9.51 -4.16
C ARG A 3 6.18 -8.05 -3.98
N VAL A 4 6.60 -7.67 -2.77
CA VAL A 4 7.02 -6.31 -2.44
C VAL A 4 8.33 -5.95 -3.14
N VAL A 5 9.28 -6.89 -3.18
CA VAL A 5 10.54 -6.70 -3.89
C VAL A 5 10.30 -6.50 -5.39
N SER A 6 9.39 -7.30 -5.97
CA SER A 6 9.07 -7.19 -7.40
C SER A 6 8.44 -5.83 -7.76
N GLU A 7 7.52 -5.34 -6.93
CA GLU A 7 6.90 -4.02 -7.12
C GLU A 7 7.89 -2.87 -6.89
N LEU A 8 8.81 -3.00 -5.91
CA LEU A 8 9.87 -2.03 -5.69
C LEU A 8 10.84 -1.98 -6.88
N VAL A 9 11.22 -3.13 -7.44
CA VAL A 9 12.06 -3.20 -8.65
C VAL A 9 11.36 -2.53 -9.83
N GLN A 10 10.10 -2.86 -10.12
CA GLN A 10 9.35 -2.21 -11.19
C GLN A 10 9.21 -0.70 -10.99
N TYR A 11 9.01 -0.25 -9.75
CA TYR A 11 9.02 1.17 -9.42
C TYR A 11 10.38 1.80 -9.74
N LEU A 12 11.49 1.21 -9.30
CA LEU A 12 12.83 1.74 -9.57
C LEU A 12 13.15 1.75 -11.07
N GLU A 13 12.74 0.73 -11.83
CA GLU A 13 12.88 0.67 -13.29
C GLU A 13 12.13 1.82 -13.96
N SER A 14 10.87 2.05 -13.55
CA SER A 14 10.06 3.16 -14.08
C SER A 14 10.64 4.54 -13.79
N GLN A 15 11.48 4.66 -12.76
CA GLN A 15 12.18 5.89 -12.38
C GLN A 15 13.61 5.97 -12.96
N GLY A 16 14.03 4.99 -13.78
CA GLY A 16 15.36 4.92 -14.37
C GLY A 16 16.49 4.72 -13.35
N GLN A 17 16.22 4.08 -12.22
CA GLN A 17 17.15 3.92 -11.11
C GLN A 17 17.81 2.54 -11.10
N SER A 18 18.53 2.20 -12.16
CA SER A 18 19.17 0.88 -12.32
C SER A 18 20.18 0.55 -11.22
N ASP A 19 20.96 1.55 -10.80
CA ASP A 19 21.90 1.41 -9.69
C ASP A 19 21.25 1.14 -8.33
N CYS A 20 20.04 1.67 -8.08
CA CYS A 20 19.24 1.31 -6.92
C CYS A 20 18.76 -0.15 -6.97
N ILE A 21 18.49 -0.68 -8.17
CA ILE A 21 18.06 -2.08 -8.38
C ILE A 21 19.24 -3.03 -8.14
N ASP A 22 20.41 -2.70 -8.67
CA ASP A 22 21.64 -3.46 -8.45
C ASP A 22 21.98 -3.52 -6.95
N TYR A 23 21.90 -2.36 -6.28
CA TYR A 23 22.06 -2.27 -4.84
C TYR A 23 21.05 -3.11 -4.06
N LEU A 24 19.76 -3.06 -4.41
CA LEU A 24 18.71 -3.87 -3.78
C LEU A 24 18.95 -5.37 -3.99
N THR A 25 19.35 -5.77 -5.18
CA THR A 25 19.58 -7.17 -5.56
C THR A 25 20.72 -7.77 -4.76
N LEU A 26 21.79 -7.00 -4.52
CA LEU A 26 22.92 -7.43 -3.69
C LEU A 26 22.53 -7.45 -2.20
N LYS A 27 21.75 -6.47 -1.73
CA LYS A 27 21.19 -6.42 -0.37
C LYS A 27 20.32 -7.64 -0.03
N LEU A 28 19.56 -8.15 -1.00
CA LEU A 28 18.69 -9.32 -0.84
C LEU A 28 19.44 -10.65 -0.83
N GLN A 29 20.71 -10.66 -1.24
CA GLN A 29 21.62 -11.81 -1.15
C GLN A 29 22.37 -11.85 0.20
N ASP A 30 21.90 -11.08 1.19
CA ASP A 30 22.53 -10.94 2.51
C ASP A 30 23.98 -10.40 2.49
N LEU A 31 24.38 -9.73 1.40
CA LEU A 31 25.69 -9.09 1.30
C LEU A 31 25.79 -7.87 2.22
N SER A 32 26.95 -7.74 2.87
CA SER A 32 27.26 -6.59 3.72
C SER A 32 27.56 -5.34 2.89
N ALA A 33 27.38 -4.15 3.49
CA ALA A 33 27.65 -2.90 2.78
C ALA A 33 29.07 -2.83 2.16
N PRO A 34 30.15 -3.24 2.84
CA PRO A 34 31.49 -3.28 2.25
C PRO A 34 31.61 -4.20 1.03
N GLU A 35 30.94 -5.34 1.04
CA GLU A 35 30.94 -6.29 -0.10
C GLU A 35 30.21 -5.68 -1.29
N ILE A 36 29.06 -5.06 -1.04
CA ILE A 36 28.28 -4.36 -2.07
C ILE A 36 29.10 -3.23 -2.71
N ASP A 37 29.83 -2.47 -1.91
CA ASP A 37 30.67 -1.39 -2.41
C ASP A 37 31.78 -1.89 -3.32
N SER A 38 32.40 -3.03 -2.95
CA SER A 38 33.45 -3.65 -3.75
C SER A 38 32.90 -4.21 -5.06
N ILE A 39 31.70 -4.80 -5.05
CA ILE A 39 31.03 -5.33 -6.25
C ILE A 39 30.61 -4.20 -7.20
N LEU A 40 30.09 -3.10 -6.65
CA LEU A 40 29.63 -1.95 -7.43
C LEU A 40 30.75 -0.95 -7.77
N GLY A 41 31.98 -1.17 -7.29
CA GLY A 41 33.12 -0.29 -7.53
C GLY A 41 32.92 1.13 -7.00
N LEU A 42 32.21 1.28 -5.87
CA LEU A 42 31.81 2.59 -5.34
C LEU A 42 32.92 3.22 -4.50
N SER A 43 33.25 4.47 -4.79
CA SER A 43 33.95 5.33 -3.82
C SER A 43 33.05 5.66 -2.64
N ALA A 44 33.64 6.08 -1.51
CA ALA A 44 32.89 6.50 -0.32
C ALA A 44 31.81 7.56 -0.62
N ARG A 45 32.08 8.47 -1.56
CA ARG A 45 31.13 9.51 -1.98
C ARG A 45 29.99 8.94 -2.84
N GLN A 46 30.29 8.01 -3.73
CA GLN A 46 29.27 7.37 -4.58
C GLN A 46 28.36 6.46 -3.76
N ARG A 47 28.91 5.75 -2.77
CA ARG A 47 28.14 4.98 -1.78
C ARG A 47 27.13 5.86 -1.06
N ASP A 48 27.59 6.97 -0.47
CA ASP A 48 26.71 7.86 0.30
C ASP A 48 25.58 8.42 -0.59
N TYR A 49 25.91 8.85 -1.80
CA TYR A 49 24.90 9.29 -2.78
C TYR A 49 23.90 8.18 -3.13
N LEU A 50 24.38 6.97 -3.43
CA LEU A 50 23.53 5.81 -3.75
C LEU A 50 22.60 5.46 -2.58
N GLN A 51 23.12 5.43 -1.36
CA GLN A 51 22.34 5.12 -0.15
C GLN A 51 21.27 6.17 0.12
N GLN A 52 21.60 7.47 0.01
CA GLN A 52 20.63 8.56 0.16
C GLN A 52 19.54 8.49 -0.90
N ARG A 53 19.92 8.22 -2.16
CA ARG A 53 18.98 8.13 -3.28
C ARG A 53 18.08 6.90 -3.17
N PHE A 54 18.65 5.75 -2.80
CA PHE A 54 17.90 4.54 -2.51
C PHE A 54 16.91 4.78 -1.36
N LYS A 55 17.34 5.40 -0.26
CA LYS A 55 16.48 5.78 0.86
C LYS A 55 15.32 6.67 0.41
N TYR A 56 15.60 7.71 -0.36
CA TYR A 56 14.56 8.59 -0.92
C TYR A 56 13.53 7.80 -1.75
N HIS A 57 13.99 6.91 -2.63
CA HIS A 57 13.10 6.10 -3.47
C HIS A 57 12.31 5.08 -2.67
N VAL A 58 12.89 4.44 -1.65
CA VAL A 58 12.17 3.54 -0.76
C VAL A 58 11.12 4.30 0.05
N GLU A 59 11.44 5.48 0.59
CA GLU A 59 10.47 6.32 1.30
C GLU A 59 9.38 6.86 0.36
N LYS A 60 9.73 7.22 -0.88
CA LYS A 60 8.77 7.65 -1.90
C LYS A 60 7.89 6.49 -2.35
N PHE A 61 8.45 5.32 -2.58
CA PHE A 61 7.73 4.08 -2.85
C PHE A 61 6.80 3.72 -1.69
N ALA A 62 7.27 3.78 -0.44
CA ALA A 62 6.45 3.56 0.74
C ALA A 62 5.29 4.55 0.84
N ARG A 63 5.51 5.83 0.52
CA ARG A 63 4.46 6.85 0.51
C ARG A 63 3.48 6.72 -0.65
N SER A 64 3.97 6.31 -1.83
CA SER A 64 3.18 6.19 -3.06
C SER A 64 2.43 4.86 -3.18
N HIS A 65 3.01 3.77 -2.68
CA HIS A 65 2.45 2.40 -2.74
C HIS A 65 1.94 1.90 -1.39
N ARG A 66 2.10 2.66 -0.30
CA ARG A 66 1.58 2.40 1.07
C ARG A 66 1.62 0.92 1.47
N TRP A 67 2.70 0.25 1.13
CA TRP A 67 2.86 -1.19 1.32
C TRP A 67 2.98 -1.58 2.79
N GLN A 68 3.29 -0.65 3.71
CA GLN A 68 3.22 -0.90 5.15
C GLN A 68 1.78 -1.19 5.63
N LEU A 69 0.76 -0.59 5.01
CA LEU A 69 -0.65 -0.96 5.25
C LEU A 69 -0.95 -2.33 4.66
N VAL A 70 -0.52 -2.56 3.42
CA VAL A 70 -0.79 -3.82 2.69
C VAL A 70 -0.07 -5.00 3.33
N HIS A 71 1.11 -4.83 3.92
CA HIS A 71 1.87 -5.90 4.56
C HIS A 71 1.29 -6.28 5.93
N GLN A 72 0.77 -5.31 6.71
CA GLN A 72 -0.02 -5.61 7.92
C GLN A 72 -1.34 -6.34 7.58
N TRP A 73 -1.85 -6.12 6.37
CA TRP A 73 -3.06 -6.75 5.86
C TRP A 73 -2.84 -8.08 5.15
N LEU A 74 -1.68 -8.31 4.52
CA LEU A 74 -1.36 -9.62 3.93
C LEU A 74 -1.13 -10.70 4.99
N GLY A 75 -1.03 -10.32 6.27
CA GLY A 75 -1.06 -11.24 7.41
C GLY A 75 -2.44 -11.47 8.04
N ALA A 76 -3.50 -10.76 7.60
CA ALA A 76 -4.86 -10.88 8.16
C ALA A 76 -5.89 -10.83 7.02
N ASP A 77 -6.76 -11.83 6.89
CA ASP A 77 -7.73 -11.96 5.77
C ASP A 77 -8.40 -10.62 5.39
N LEU A 78 -7.87 -9.98 4.33
CA LEU A 78 -8.32 -8.70 3.79
C LEU A 78 -9.77 -8.74 3.31
N ASP A 79 -10.25 -9.94 2.99
CA ASP A 79 -11.59 -10.20 2.50
C ASP A 79 -12.66 -9.96 3.57
N GLN A 80 -12.28 -9.84 4.85
CA GLN A 80 -13.20 -9.57 5.96
C GLN A 80 -12.87 -8.25 6.66
N ASN A 81 -13.60 -7.19 6.30
CA ASN A 81 -13.62 -5.91 7.03
C ASN A 81 -12.22 -5.26 7.20
N LEU A 82 -11.34 -5.39 6.21
CA LEU A 82 -9.94 -4.91 6.27
C LEU A 82 -9.16 -5.46 7.49
N GLY A 83 -9.51 -6.66 7.94
CA GLY A 83 -8.90 -7.31 9.10
C GLY A 83 -9.28 -6.70 10.45
N MET A 84 -10.37 -5.93 10.53
CA MET A 84 -10.92 -5.39 11.79
C MET A 84 -12.02 -6.31 12.38
N PRO A 85 -12.11 -6.43 13.72
CA PRO A 85 -13.27 -7.01 14.39
C PRO A 85 -14.57 -6.25 14.03
N GLN A 86 -15.71 -6.94 13.99
CA GLN A 86 -17.00 -6.36 13.58
C GLN A 86 -17.37 -5.06 14.33
N LYS A 87 -17.02 -4.95 15.61
CA LYS A 87 -17.28 -3.76 16.43
C LYS A 87 -16.46 -2.56 15.96
N GLU A 88 -15.17 -2.76 15.68
CA GLU A 88 -14.27 -1.72 15.17
C GLU A 88 -14.61 -1.35 13.72
N TRP A 89 -14.98 -2.34 12.91
CA TRP A 89 -15.47 -2.12 11.55
C TRP A 89 -16.69 -1.18 11.52
N ARG A 90 -17.66 -1.38 12.40
CA ARG A 90 -18.83 -0.50 12.52
C ARG A 90 -18.42 0.93 12.87
N ALA A 91 -17.60 1.09 13.92
CA ALA A 91 -17.11 2.39 14.34
C ALA A 91 -16.32 3.09 13.23
N PHE A 92 -15.52 2.34 12.47
CA PHE A 92 -14.81 2.83 11.30
C PHE A 92 -15.77 3.31 10.21
N VAL A 93 -16.73 2.48 9.79
CA VAL A 93 -17.71 2.80 8.74
C VAL A 93 -18.59 4.00 9.11
N ASP A 94 -18.95 4.13 10.40
CA ASP A 94 -19.73 5.26 10.91
C ASP A 94 -18.96 6.58 10.83
N ARG A 95 -17.63 6.54 10.99
CA ARG A 95 -16.74 7.71 10.87
C ARG A 95 -16.46 8.14 9.43
N LEU A 96 -16.71 7.28 8.44
CA LEU A 96 -16.50 7.61 7.03
C LEU A 96 -17.52 8.65 6.55
N SER A 97 -17.13 9.48 5.58
CA SER A 97 -18.07 10.35 4.88
C SER A 97 -19.03 9.52 4.00
N PRO A 98 -20.20 10.07 3.61
CA PRO A 98 -21.10 9.40 2.68
C PRO A 98 -20.41 8.95 1.37
N GLU A 99 -19.52 9.78 0.82
CA GLU A 99 -18.77 9.48 -0.41
C GLU A 99 -17.74 8.37 -0.19
N GLN A 100 -17.13 8.32 1.00
CA GLN A 100 -16.18 7.28 1.37
C GLN A 100 -16.88 5.93 1.57
N ARG A 101 -18.06 5.91 2.21
CA ARG A 101 -18.91 4.70 2.32
C ARG A 101 -19.33 4.20 0.94
N GLN A 102 -19.73 5.09 0.04
CA GLN A 102 -20.07 4.74 -1.32
C GLN A 102 -18.88 4.11 -2.06
N LEU A 103 -17.68 4.69 -1.94
CA LEU A 103 -16.47 4.12 -2.51
C LEU A 103 -16.16 2.73 -1.95
N LEU A 104 -16.31 2.55 -0.63
CA LEU A 104 -16.08 1.28 0.05
C LEU A 104 -17.06 0.18 -0.44
N GLN A 105 -18.34 0.52 -0.61
CA GLN A 105 -19.33 -0.37 -1.21
C GLN A 105 -19.01 -0.73 -2.67
N LEU A 106 -18.55 0.25 -3.47
CA LEU A 106 -18.15 0.02 -4.87
C LEU A 106 -16.92 -0.89 -5.01
N LYS A 107 -16.06 -0.91 -3.98
CA LYS A 107 -14.92 -1.82 -3.85
C LYS A 107 -15.30 -3.23 -3.37
N GLY A 108 -16.59 -3.48 -3.14
CA GLY A 108 -17.10 -4.80 -2.72
C GLY A 108 -17.06 -5.03 -1.20
N MET A 109 -16.77 -4.00 -0.40
CA MET A 109 -16.73 -4.11 1.05
C MET A 109 -18.11 -3.87 1.67
N GLN A 110 -18.42 -4.55 2.77
CA GLN A 110 -19.73 -4.47 3.42
C GLN A 110 -19.89 -3.16 4.20
N VAL A 111 -20.96 -2.43 3.92
CA VAL A 111 -21.35 -1.20 4.64
C VAL A 111 -22.67 -1.48 5.35
N GLY A 112 -22.64 -1.61 6.69
CA GLY A 112 -23.82 -1.84 7.53
C GLY A 112 -23.96 -3.27 8.09
N GLU A 113 -25.01 -3.50 8.89
CA GLU A 113 -25.24 -4.78 9.60
C GLU A 113 -25.85 -5.88 8.71
N GLN A 114 -26.37 -5.53 7.54
CA GLN A 114 -27.07 -6.47 6.69
C GLN A 114 -26.10 -7.05 5.64
N ARG A 115 -25.82 -8.35 5.77
CA ARG A 115 -25.23 -9.14 4.69
C ARG A 115 -26.15 -8.98 3.46
N PRO A 116 -25.68 -8.44 2.33
CA PRO A 116 -26.52 -8.39 1.15
C PRO A 116 -26.93 -9.83 0.80
N ALA A 117 -28.21 -10.05 0.55
CA ALA A 117 -28.78 -11.35 0.16
C ALA A 117 -28.16 -11.91 -1.14
N ASN A 118 -27.32 -11.12 -1.81
CA ASN A 118 -26.58 -11.49 -3.00
C ASN A 118 -25.10 -11.06 -2.81
N PRO A 119 -24.16 -11.99 -2.53
CA PRO A 119 -22.75 -11.68 -2.28
C PRO A 119 -21.96 -11.31 -3.56
N THR A 120 -22.66 -11.07 -4.67
CA THR A 120 -22.09 -11.02 -6.02
C THR A 120 -21.84 -9.58 -6.50
N LEU A 121 -21.18 -8.75 -5.71
CA LEU A 121 -20.58 -7.53 -6.24
C LEU A 121 -19.09 -7.75 -6.32
N ALA A 122 -18.65 -8.28 -7.47
CA ALA A 122 -17.24 -8.30 -7.82
C ALA A 122 -16.65 -6.89 -7.63
N PRO A 123 -15.44 -6.77 -7.04
CA PRO A 123 -14.79 -5.47 -6.86
C PRO A 123 -14.72 -4.74 -8.21
N ARG A 124 -15.27 -3.52 -8.28
CA ARG A 124 -15.20 -2.73 -9.50
C ARG A 124 -13.79 -2.16 -9.67
N SER A 125 -13.35 -2.07 -10.92
CA SER A 125 -12.09 -1.41 -11.26
C SER A 125 -12.15 0.10 -10.94
N ASP A 126 -11.00 0.73 -10.72
CA ASP A 126 -10.94 2.18 -10.43
C ASP A 126 -11.56 3.02 -11.55
N GLU A 127 -11.53 2.53 -12.80
CA GLU A 127 -12.14 3.18 -13.96
C GLU A 127 -13.66 3.15 -13.92
N GLU A 128 -14.26 2.02 -13.54
CA GLU A 128 -15.71 1.88 -13.39
C GLU A 128 -16.23 2.67 -12.18
N ILE A 129 -15.46 2.68 -11.10
CA ILE A 129 -15.74 3.48 -9.91
C ILE A 129 -15.66 4.97 -10.25
N ALA A 130 -14.65 5.39 -11.00
CA ALA A 130 -14.47 6.78 -11.44
C ALA A 130 -15.67 7.27 -12.26
N LYS A 131 -16.15 6.44 -13.20
CA LYS A 131 -17.38 6.72 -13.96
C LYS A 131 -18.61 6.84 -13.06
N THR A 132 -18.75 5.93 -12.09
CA THR A 132 -19.89 5.91 -11.16
C THR A 132 -19.90 7.13 -10.24
N LEU A 133 -18.73 7.52 -9.71
CA LEU A 133 -18.55 8.65 -8.80
C LEU A 133 -18.35 9.99 -9.54
N LYS A 134 -18.44 10.00 -10.87
CA LYS A 134 -18.18 11.15 -11.75
C LYS A 134 -16.88 11.88 -11.40
N CYS A 135 -15.83 11.12 -11.15
CA CYS A 135 -14.52 11.62 -10.77
C CYS A 135 -13.42 10.97 -11.63
N THR A 136 -12.17 11.38 -11.46
CA THR A 136 -11.04 10.74 -12.17
C THR A 136 -10.55 9.50 -11.42
N PRO A 137 -9.96 8.49 -12.10
CA PRO A 137 -9.35 7.34 -11.43
C PRO A 137 -8.32 7.74 -10.35
N LYS A 138 -7.58 8.83 -10.60
CA LYS A 138 -6.65 9.41 -9.63
C LYS A 138 -7.35 9.91 -8.35
N GLN A 139 -8.56 10.47 -8.47
CA GLN A 139 -9.36 10.88 -7.32
C GLN A 139 -9.97 9.69 -6.58
N VAL A 140 -10.38 8.63 -7.30
CA VAL A 140 -10.80 7.36 -6.70
C VAL A 140 -9.67 6.78 -5.86
N HIS A 141 -8.49 6.66 -6.45
CA HIS A 141 -7.30 6.16 -5.76
C HIS A 141 -6.97 7.00 -4.53
N LYS A 142 -6.94 8.33 -4.65
CA LYS A 142 -6.68 9.23 -3.51
C LYS A 142 -7.69 9.04 -2.38
N ARG A 143 -8.99 8.92 -2.69
CA ARG A 143 -10.04 8.70 -1.69
C ARG A 143 -9.93 7.32 -1.06
N TRP A 144 -9.63 6.30 -1.85
CA TRP A 144 -9.42 4.93 -1.37
C TRP A 144 -8.27 4.90 -0.36
N VAL A 145 -7.16 5.53 -0.72
CA VAL A 145 -5.99 5.69 0.15
C VAL A 145 -6.33 6.37 1.48
N GLN A 146 -7.19 7.39 1.49
CA GLN A 146 -7.62 8.04 2.74
C GLN A 146 -8.46 7.11 3.63
N ILE A 147 -9.35 6.31 3.03
CA ILE A 147 -10.16 5.31 3.75
C ILE A 147 -9.25 4.26 4.41
N LEU A 148 -8.27 3.78 3.65
CA LEU A 148 -7.26 2.83 4.12
C LEU A 148 -6.45 3.38 5.31
N GLU A 149 -6.05 4.65 5.25
CA GLU A 149 -5.34 5.34 6.34
C GLU A 149 -6.20 5.45 7.61
N LEU A 150 -7.48 5.80 7.47
CA LEU A 150 -8.43 5.86 8.58
C LEU A 150 -8.69 4.48 9.20
N ALA A 151 -8.73 3.43 8.37
CA ALA A 151 -8.89 2.04 8.82
C ALA A 151 -7.70 1.63 9.67
N TRP A 152 -6.49 1.92 9.19
CA TRP A 152 -5.26 1.65 9.91
C TRP A 152 -5.16 2.41 11.23
N GLN A 153 -5.51 3.70 11.25
CA GLN A 153 -5.55 4.49 12.49
C GLN A 153 -6.55 3.89 13.48
N THR A 154 -7.73 3.49 13.03
CA THR A 154 -8.76 2.89 13.90
C THR A 154 -8.25 1.61 14.56
N ARG A 155 -7.67 0.69 13.78
CA ARG A 155 -7.10 -0.57 14.30
C ARG A 155 -5.93 -0.34 15.27
N ASN A 156 -5.02 0.57 14.96
CA ASN A 156 -3.83 0.79 15.81
C ASN A 156 -4.10 1.67 17.03
N HIS A 157 -5.14 2.51 17.02
CA HIS A 157 -5.61 3.20 18.23
C HIS A 157 -6.45 2.30 19.13
N SER A 158 -7.11 1.26 18.61
CA SER A 158 -7.81 0.24 19.42
C SER A 158 -6.88 -0.68 20.20
N ASN A 159 -5.57 -0.62 19.96
CA ASN A 159 -4.56 -1.44 20.63
C ASN A 159 -3.84 -0.69 21.78
N VAL A 160 -4.39 0.44 22.22
CA VAL A 160 -3.94 1.23 23.37
C VAL A 160 -5.08 1.26 24.39
N ASP A 161 -5.33 0.12 25.03
CA ASP A 161 -6.05 -0.01 26.31
C ASP A 161 -5.49 -1.22 27.06
#